data_AF-A0A966V8A4-F1
#
_entry.id   AF-A0A966V8A4-F1
#
_cell.length_a   1.000
_cell.length_b   1.000
_cell.length_c   1.000
_cell.angle_alpha   90.00
_cell.angle_beta   90.00
_cell.angle_gamma   90.00
#
_symmetry.space_group_name_H-M   'P 1'
#
loop_
_entity.id
_entity.type
_entity.pdbx_description
1 polymer ?
#
loop_
_entity_poly.entity_id
_entity_poly.type
_entity_poly.pdbx_seq_one_letter_code
_entity_poly.pdbx_strand_id
1 'polypeptide(L)'
;MLSKREFFLYMSTVYEEKFEDEESYKVFKQIVKMTDQDQLLEMKEITTFNKKQKIAYRNALAANGKELTPRQLDQYISMIELALEQRY
;
A
#
# COMPACT_ATOMS: atom_id res chain seq x y z
N MET A 1 -5.92 -6.44 14.08
CA MET A 1 -4.90 -6.78 13.07
C MET A 1 -5.39 -7.96 12.23
N LEU A 2 -5.59 -7.72 10.94
CA LEU A 2 -6.06 -8.75 9.99
C LEU A 2 -5.07 -9.92 9.86
N SER A 3 -5.62 -11.12 9.80
CA SER A 3 -4.88 -12.32 9.40
C SER A 3 -4.46 -12.22 7.92
N LYS A 4 -3.47 -13.03 7.53
CA LYS A 4 -2.99 -13.10 6.12
C LYS A 4 -4.13 -13.40 5.15
N ARG A 5 -5.04 -14.31 5.54
CA ARG A 5 -6.19 -14.70 4.72
C ARG A 5 -7.17 -13.53 4.54
N GLU A 6 -7.47 -12.81 5.62
CA GLU A 6 -8.39 -11.66 5.55
C GLU A 6 -7.80 -10.51 4.72
N PHE A 7 -6.49 -10.26 4.85
CA PHE A 7 -5.79 -9.29 4.03
C PHE A 7 -5.89 -9.61 2.53
N PHE A 8 -5.56 -10.84 2.13
CA PHE A 8 -5.64 -11.26 0.73
C PHE A 8 -7.06 -11.24 0.20
N LEU A 9 -8.04 -11.65 1.01
CA LEU A 9 -9.44 -11.60 0.63
C LEU A 9 -9.87 -10.16 0.38
N TYR A 10 -9.55 -9.24 1.30
CA TYR A 10 -9.86 -7.82 1.16
C TYR A 10 -9.27 -7.24 -0.14
N MET A 11 -7.96 -7.43 -0.36
CA MET A 11 -7.30 -6.90 -1.56
C MET A 11 -7.87 -7.52 -2.84
N SER A 12 -8.17 -8.81 -2.83
CA SER A 12 -8.76 -9.48 -3.99
C SER A 12 -10.17 -8.96 -4.29
N THR A 13 -10.95 -8.66 -3.26
CA THR A 13 -12.30 -8.10 -3.40
C THR A 13 -12.26 -6.66 -3.92
N VAL A 14 -11.38 -5.81 -3.38
CA VAL A 14 -11.28 -4.39 -3.80
C VAL A 14 -10.92 -4.25 -5.28
N TYR A 15 -10.09 -5.15 -5.80
CA TYR A 15 -9.60 -5.07 -7.17
C TYR A 15 -10.22 -6.08 -8.14
N GLU A 16 -11.17 -6.89 -7.66
CA GLU A 16 -11.83 -7.95 -8.42
C GLU A 16 -10.84 -8.91 -9.11
N GLU A 17 -9.68 -9.13 -8.49
CA GLU A 17 -8.60 -9.94 -9.04
C GLU A 17 -7.94 -10.79 -7.97
N LYS A 18 -7.30 -11.88 -8.37
CA LYS A 18 -6.60 -12.74 -7.40
C LYS A 18 -5.37 -12.01 -6.85
N PHE A 19 -5.37 -11.69 -5.56
CA PHE A 19 -4.25 -11.08 -4.85
C PHE A 19 -3.66 -12.04 -3.80
N GLU A 20 -2.47 -12.58 -4.06
CA GLU A 20 -1.75 -13.50 -3.16
C GLU A 20 -0.25 -13.16 -3.09
N ASP A 21 0.08 -11.88 -2.90
CA ASP A 21 1.47 -11.47 -2.73
C ASP A 21 1.91 -11.49 -1.26
N GLU A 22 2.79 -12.43 -0.91
CA GLU A 22 3.33 -12.54 0.43
C GLU A 22 4.15 -11.33 0.85
N GLU A 23 4.85 -10.69 -0.09
CA GLU A 23 5.70 -9.56 0.21
C GLU A 23 4.85 -8.34 0.60
N SER A 24 3.75 -8.10 -0.11
CA SER A 24 2.74 -7.12 0.28
C SER A 24 2.20 -7.37 1.69
N TYR A 25 1.93 -8.62 2.09
CA TYR A 25 1.49 -8.88 3.48
C TYR A 25 2.59 -8.55 4.50
N LYS A 26 3.87 -8.78 4.20
CA LYS A 26 4.97 -8.36 5.10
C LYS A 26 5.01 -6.84 5.23
N VAL A 27 4.91 -6.11 4.12
CA VAL A 27 4.90 -4.64 4.13
C VAL A 27 3.70 -4.10 4.90
N PHE A 28 2.50 -4.66 4.69
CA PHE A 28 1.32 -4.34 5.48
C PHE A 28 1.60 -4.46 7.00
N LYS A 29 2.17 -5.59 7.44
CA LYS A 29 2.50 -5.79 8.86
C LYS A 29 3.55 -4.81 9.37
N GLN A 30 4.53 -4.43 8.54
CA GLN A 30 5.53 -3.44 8.90
C GLN A 30 4.88 -2.07 9.11
N ILE A 31 4.00 -1.64 8.21
CA ILE A 31 3.28 -0.37 8.33
C ILE A 31 2.38 -0.37 9.57
N VAL A 32 1.66 -1.47 9.87
CA VAL A 32 0.85 -1.59 11.10
C VAL A 32 1.69 -1.45 12.37
N LYS A 33 2.95 -1.92 12.35
CA LYS A 33 3.86 -1.90 13.51
C LYS A 33 4.80 -0.69 13.58
N MET A 34 4.84 0.13 12.53
CA MET A 34 5.72 1.30 12.43
C MET A 34 5.49 2.25 13.62
N THR A 35 6.53 2.76 14.27
CA THR A 35 6.36 3.70 15.40
C THR A 35 6.81 5.12 15.07
N ASP A 36 7.59 5.26 14.00
CA ASP A 36 8.07 6.52 13.46
C ASP A 36 6.90 7.36 12.94
N GLN A 37 6.69 8.53 13.55
CA GLN A 37 5.56 9.41 13.22
C GLN A 37 5.75 10.12 11.88
N ASP A 38 6.98 10.44 11.49
CA ASP A 38 7.26 11.14 10.25
C ASP A 38 6.99 10.20 9.07
N GLN A 39 7.45 8.95 9.16
CA GLN A 39 7.14 7.93 8.16
C GLN A 39 5.63 7.64 8.08
N LEU A 40 4.92 7.64 9.21
CA LEU A 40 3.46 7.47 9.21
C LEU A 40 2.73 8.64 8.55
N LEU A 41 3.23 9.87 8.74
CA LEU A 41 2.69 11.05 8.07
C LEU A 41 2.90 10.96 6.56
N GLU A 42 4.11 10.60 6.11
CA GLU A 42 4.40 10.37 4.69
C GLU A 42 3.47 9.32 4.08
N MET A 43 3.25 8.20 4.77
CA MET A 43 2.33 7.15 4.33
C MET A 43 0.89 7.68 4.21
N LYS A 44 0.44 8.50 5.16
CA LYS A 44 -0.88 9.14 5.12
C LYS A 44 -1.01 10.15 3.98
N GLU A 45 0.06 10.88 3.65
CA GLU A 45 0.05 11.79 2.50
C GLU A 45 -0.09 11.02 1.18
N ILE A 46 0.59 9.88 1.05
CA ILE A 46 0.53 9.02 -0.15
C ILE A 46 -0.90 8.58 -0.46
N THR A 47 -1.72 8.28 0.56
CA THR A 47 -3.12 7.87 0.35
C THR A 47 -3.98 8.97 -0.26
N THR A 48 -3.59 10.23 -0.10
CA THR A 48 -4.33 11.39 -0.63
C THR A 48 -3.88 11.83 -2.03
N PHE A 49 -2.96 11.09 -2.67
CA PHE A 49 -2.42 11.48 -3.97
C PHE A 49 -3.48 11.55 -5.06
N ASN A 50 -3.53 12.71 -5.72
CA ASN A 50 -4.27 12.86 -6.97
C ASN A 50 -3.54 12.14 -8.13
N LYS A 51 -4.18 12.06 -9.30
CA LYS A 51 -3.64 11.39 -10.48
C LYS A 51 -2.24 11.86 -10.87
N LYS A 52 -1.95 13.16 -10.80
CA LYS A 52 -0.64 13.72 -11.16
C LYS A 52 0.43 13.30 -10.15
N GLN A 53 0.11 13.35 -8.86
CA GLN A 53 1.01 12.91 -7.78
C GLN A 53 1.29 11.41 -7.86
N LYS A 54 0.28 10.57 -8.14
CA LYS A 54 0.46 9.14 -8.37
C LYS A 54 1.44 8.85 -9.51
N ILE A 55 1.33 9.58 -10.63
CA ILE A 55 2.26 9.44 -11.76
C ILE A 55 3.69 9.84 -11.35
N ALA A 56 3.84 10.99 -10.68
CA ALA A 56 5.15 11.45 -10.22
C ALA A 56 5.80 10.47 -9.25
N TYR A 57 5.02 9.94 -8.30
CA TYR A 57 5.49 8.95 -7.33
C TYR A 57 5.90 7.64 -8.02
N ARG A 58 5.10 7.14 -8.96
CA ARG A 58 5.46 5.96 -9.76
C ARG A 58 6.77 6.14 -10.53
N ASN A 59 6.97 7.33 -11.12
CA ASN A 59 8.22 7.64 -11.83
C ASN A 59 9.41 7.71 -10.87
N ALA A 60 9.23 8.25 -9.66
CA ALA A 60 10.25 8.26 -8.63
C ALA A 60 10.60 6.84 -8.16
N LEU A 61 9.61 5.96 -7.98
CA LEU A 61 9.84 4.55 -7.68
C LEU A 61 10.62 3.85 -8.82
N ALA A 62 10.24 4.09 -10.08
CA ALA A 62 10.92 3.53 -11.23
C ALA A 62 12.38 4.00 -11.34
N ALA A 63 12.65 5.28 -11.06
CA ALA A 63 14.01 5.83 -11.00
C ALA A 63 14.88 5.16 -9.92
N ASN A 64 14.27 4.65 -8.85
CA ASN A 64 14.92 3.88 -7.79
C ASN A 64 14.90 2.36 -8.06
N GLY A 65 14.60 1.93 -9.29
CA GLY A 65 14.62 0.53 -9.70
C GLY A 65 13.37 -0.28 -9.36
N LYS A 66 12.30 0.36 -8.85
CA LYS A 66 11.01 -0.28 -8.58
C LYS A 66 9.95 0.20 -9.56
N GLU A 67 9.82 -0.53 -10.66
CA GLU A 67 8.79 -0.24 -11.66
C GLU A 67 7.45 -0.87 -11.25
N LEU A 68 6.43 -0.02 -11.11
CA LEU A 68 5.05 -0.45 -10.83
C LEU A 68 4.15 -0.05 -11.99
N THR A 69 3.21 -0.92 -12.34
CA THR A 69 2.08 -0.56 -13.18
C THR A 69 1.13 0.39 -12.43
N PRO A 70 0.25 1.15 -13.11
CA PRO A 70 -0.77 1.95 -12.42
C PRO A 70 -1.60 1.12 -11.43
N ARG A 71 -2.00 -0.10 -11.82
CA ARG A 71 -2.77 -1.02 -10.97
C ARG A 71 -2.00 -1.41 -9.70
N GLN A 72 -0.73 -1.79 -9.85
CA GLN A 72 0.11 -2.16 -8.70
C GLN A 72 0.36 -0.97 -7.76
N LEU A 73 0.45 0.25 -8.29
CA LEU A 73 0.53 1.44 -7.46
C LEU A 73 -0.75 1.65 -6.67
N ASP A 74 -1.92 1.52 -7.31
CA ASP A 74 -3.20 1.65 -6.61
C ASP A 74 -3.32 0.58 -5.51
N GLN A 75 -3.00 -0.69 -5.80
CA GLN A 75 -2.95 -1.77 -4.81
C GLN A 75 -2.04 -1.44 -3.63
N TYR A 76 -0.85 -0.89 -3.90
CA TYR A 76 0.07 -0.47 -2.86
C TYR A 76 -0.52 0.63 -1.97
N ILE A 77 -1.19 1.62 -2.57
CA ILE A 77 -1.83 2.71 -1.83
C ILE A 77 -2.97 2.17 -0.95
N SER A 78 -3.85 1.31 -1.47
CA SER A 78 -4.94 0.75 -0.65
C SER A 78 -4.46 -0.19 0.44
N MET A 79 -3.33 -0.87 0.24
CA MET A 79 -2.66 -1.59 1.32
C MET A 79 -2.16 -0.65 2.43
N ILE A 80 -1.61 0.52 2.08
CA ILE A 80 -1.22 1.54 3.07
C ILE A 80 -2.45 2.04 3.83
N GLU A 81 -3.54 2.37 3.13
CA GLU A 81 -4.81 2.81 3.73
C GLU A 81 -5.30 1.80 4.77
N LEU A 82 -5.42 0.53 4.36
CA LEU A 82 -5.85 -0.55 5.24
C LEU A 82 -4.92 -0.74 6.44
N ALA A 83 -3.60 -0.61 6.23
CA ALA A 83 -2.62 -0.71 7.30
C ALA A 83 -2.79 0.41 8.32
N LEU A 84 -3.05 1.65 7.88
CA LEU A 84 -3.28 2.79 8.75
C LEU A 84 -4.59 2.65 9.54
N GLU A 85 -5.65 2.11 8.93
CA GLU A 85 -6.92 1.84 9.62
C GLU A 85 -6.78 0.80 10.73
N GLN A 86 -5.94 -0.22 10.55
CA GLN A 86 -5.73 -1.30 11.53
C GLN A 86 -4.89 -0.90 12.75
N ARG A 87 -4.44 0.36 12.82
CA ARG A 87 -3.67 0.91 13.94
C ARG A 87 -4.52 1.60 15.00
N TYR A 88 -5.80 1.84 14.70
CA TYR A 88 -6.80 2.42 15.60
C TYR A 88 -7.73 1.33 16.13
#